data_AF-A0A537E4Z7-F1
#
_entry.id   AF-A0A537E4Z7-F1
#
_cell.length_a   1.000
_cell.length_b   1.000
_cell.length_c   1.000
_cell.angle_alpha   90.00
_cell.angle_beta   90.00
_cell.angle_gamma   90.00
#
_symmetry.space_group_name_H-M   'P 1'
#
loop_
_entity.id
_entity.type
_entity.pdbx_description
1 polymer ?
#
loop_
_entity_poly.entity_id
_entity_poly.type
_entity_poly.pdbx_seq_one_letter_code
_entity_poly.pdbx_strand_id
1 'polypeptide(L)'
;MMRADQNELLTRTGPGTPLGQLFRRYWLPALLASELAERDGPPVRVKLLSERLIAWRDSQNRLGLMDEFCAHRGVSLWFGRNEENGLRCSYHGWKYDVTGQCVEIPSEPDNPKLCSRIKLKSYPLVERGGVLWTYMGPPEQQPPLPEHEWAMVPDSHRFVSKRWQECNYLQAMEGGIDSSHVSFLHRHTMSVDPLFKGAKGNEYNLKDLRPHFEVVESPGGLYIGARRNAGEGEYYWRITQWIMP
;
A
#
# COMPACT_ATOMS: atom_id res chain seq x y z
N MET A 1 1.72 -3.24 28.88
CA MET A 1 0.80 -3.99 27.98
C MET A 1 -0.22 -2.99 27.46
N MET A 2 -0.49 -2.98 26.16
CA MET A 2 -1.44 -2.05 25.54
C MET A 2 -2.88 -2.36 26.00
N ARG A 3 -3.67 -1.32 26.29
CA ARG A 3 -5.07 -1.49 26.68
C ARG A 3 -5.95 -1.82 25.46
N ALA A 4 -7.13 -2.41 25.70
CA ALA A 4 -8.05 -2.80 24.62
C ALA A 4 -8.53 -1.61 23.78
N ASP A 5 -8.85 -0.47 24.42
CA ASP A 5 -9.26 0.77 23.74
C ASP A 5 -8.15 1.30 22.82
N GLN A 6 -6.89 1.24 23.27
CA GLN A 6 -5.74 1.65 22.47
C GLN A 6 -5.52 0.70 21.29
N ASN A 7 -5.66 -0.60 21.52
CA ASN A 7 -5.55 -1.59 20.46
C ASN A 7 -6.62 -1.38 19.39
N GLU A 8 -7.88 -1.16 19.76
CA GLU A 8 -8.95 -0.88 18.80
C GLU A 8 -8.71 0.42 18.02
N LEU A 9 -8.28 1.48 18.71
CA LEU A 9 -7.93 2.75 18.09
C LEU A 9 -6.87 2.56 17.00
N LEU A 10 -5.77 1.87 17.33
CA LEU A 10 -4.62 1.73 16.44
C LEU A 10 -4.85 0.71 15.32
N THR A 11 -5.51 -0.41 15.61
CA THR A 11 -5.51 -1.56 14.68
C THR A 11 -6.67 -1.59 13.69
N ARG A 12 -7.71 -0.78 13.90
CA ARG A 12 -8.89 -0.71 13.01
C ARG A 12 -8.68 0.38 11.96
N THR A 13 -8.73 -0.03 10.68
CA THR A 13 -8.42 0.86 9.54
C THR A 13 -9.56 0.99 8.53
N GLY A 14 -10.73 0.41 8.84
CA GLY A 14 -11.91 0.46 7.97
C GLY A 14 -12.53 1.86 7.87
N PRO A 15 -13.49 2.06 6.94
CA PRO A 15 -14.23 3.32 6.85
C PRO A 15 -14.84 3.74 8.19
N GLY A 16 -14.75 5.03 8.53
CA GLY A 16 -15.27 5.60 9.77
C GLY A 16 -14.39 5.43 11.01
N THR A 17 -13.34 4.61 10.96
CA THR A 17 -12.40 4.44 12.08
C THR A 17 -11.36 5.57 12.13
N PRO A 18 -10.81 5.94 13.31
CA PRO A 18 -9.82 7.03 13.40
C PRO A 18 -8.57 6.78 12.55
N LEU A 19 -7.96 5.60 12.67
CA LEU A 19 -6.77 5.25 11.88
C LEU A 19 -7.12 5.06 10.40
N GLY A 20 -8.30 4.53 10.07
CA GLY A 20 -8.79 4.51 8.70
C GLY A 20 -8.92 5.91 8.09
N GLN A 21 -9.38 6.90 8.85
CA GLN A 21 -9.44 8.29 8.41
C GLN A 21 -8.05 8.90 8.25
N LEU A 22 -7.11 8.61 9.17
CA LEU A 22 -5.73 9.06 9.09
C LEU A 22 -5.05 8.53 7.83
N PHE A 23 -5.01 7.21 7.63
CA PHE A 23 -4.35 6.59 6.47
C PHE A 23 -4.86 7.11 5.12
N ARG A 24 -6.16 7.41 5.02
CA ARG A 24 -6.78 7.95 3.81
C ARG A 24 -6.24 9.32 3.41
N ARG A 25 -5.63 10.06 4.33
CA ARG A 25 -5.01 11.38 4.07
C ARG A 25 -3.68 11.29 3.31
N TYR A 26 -3.18 10.08 3.04
CA TYR A 26 -1.87 9.86 2.45
C TYR A 26 -1.96 8.97 1.21
N TRP A 27 -0.92 9.04 0.38
CA TRP A 27 -0.73 8.10 -0.72
C TRP A 27 -0.36 6.72 -0.17
N LEU A 28 -1.19 5.72 -0.48
CA LEU A 28 -1.01 4.35 -0.03
C LEU A 28 -0.55 3.47 -1.19
N PRO A 29 0.46 2.60 -1.00
CA PRO A 29 0.83 1.62 -2.00
C PRO A 29 -0.32 0.60 -2.13
N ALA A 30 -0.89 0.47 -3.33
CA ALA A 30 -2.03 -0.42 -3.59
C ALA A 30 -1.60 -1.71 -4.29
N LEU A 31 -0.75 -1.59 -5.32
CA LEU A 31 -0.34 -2.69 -6.20
C LEU A 31 1.08 -2.45 -6.74
N LEU A 32 1.71 -3.51 -7.26
CA LEU A 32 2.88 -3.37 -8.13
C LEU A 32 2.40 -2.92 -9.52
N ALA A 33 3.19 -2.08 -10.19
CA ALA A 33 2.88 -1.65 -11.56
C ALA A 33 2.80 -2.83 -12.54
N SER A 34 3.61 -3.87 -12.30
CA SER A 34 3.62 -5.11 -13.09
C SER A 34 2.35 -5.95 -12.96
N GLU A 35 1.50 -5.72 -11.97
CA GLU A 35 0.20 -6.41 -11.85
C GLU A 35 -0.83 -5.87 -12.85
N LEU A 36 -0.62 -4.66 -13.37
CA LEU A 36 -1.39 -4.05 -14.45
C LEU A 36 -0.49 -3.72 -15.63
N ALA A 37 0.21 -4.73 -16.15
CA ALA A 37 1.22 -4.55 -17.19
C ALA A 37 0.64 -4.17 -18.57
N GLU A 38 -0.53 -4.70 -18.91
CA GLU A 38 -1.10 -4.61 -20.26
C GLU A 38 -2.34 -3.72 -20.30
N ARG A 39 -2.49 -2.96 -21.40
CA ARG A 39 -3.75 -2.26 -21.71
C ARG A 39 -4.82 -3.29 -22.06
N ASP A 40 -6.05 -3.02 -21.66
CA ASP A 40 -7.17 -3.96 -21.85
C ASP A 40 -6.92 -5.35 -21.20
N GLY A 41 -5.94 -5.43 -20.30
CA GLY A 41 -5.61 -6.64 -19.55
C GLY A 41 -6.67 -6.98 -18.49
N PRO A 42 -6.54 -8.17 -17.87
CA PRO A 42 -7.45 -8.61 -16.81
C PRO A 42 -7.40 -7.64 -15.62
N PRO A 43 -8.55 -7.36 -14.98
CA PRO A 43 -8.57 -6.50 -13.81
C PRO A 43 -7.97 -7.21 -12.59
N VAL A 44 -7.49 -6.44 -11.60
CA VAL A 44 -6.85 -6.93 -10.38
C VAL A 44 -7.69 -6.59 -9.14
N ARG A 45 -8.01 -7.58 -8.30
CA ARG A 45 -8.68 -7.34 -7.01
C ARG A 45 -7.72 -6.68 -6.03
N VAL A 46 -8.20 -5.63 -5.38
CA VAL A 46 -7.45 -4.88 -4.36
C VAL A 46 -8.26 -4.86 -3.07
N LYS A 47 -7.61 -5.22 -1.95
CA LYS A 47 -8.17 -5.01 -0.61
C LYS A 47 -7.29 -4.02 0.12
N LEU A 48 -7.83 -2.84 0.40
CA LEU A 48 -7.09 -1.77 1.06
C LEU A 48 -7.99 -1.03 2.05
N LEU A 49 -7.51 -0.82 3.28
CA LEU A 49 -8.26 -0.16 4.36
C LEU A 49 -9.70 -0.71 4.54
N SER A 50 -9.80 -2.04 4.52
CA SER A 50 -11.05 -2.82 4.63
C SER A 50 -12.07 -2.61 3.49
N GLU A 51 -11.71 -1.94 2.40
CA GLU A 51 -12.53 -1.86 1.19
C GLU A 51 -12.11 -2.90 0.16
N ARG A 52 -13.09 -3.38 -0.61
CA ARG A 52 -12.90 -4.30 -1.74
C ARG A 52 -13.00 -3.50 -3.03
N LEU A 53 -11.92 -3.46 -3.78
CA LEU A 53 -11.76 -2.62 -4.95
C LEU A 53 -11.32 -3.47 -6.15
N ILE A 54 -11.45 -2.91 -7.34
CA ILE A 54 -10.98 -3.47 -8.60
C ILE A 54 -10.11 -2.44 -9.31
N ALA A 55 -8.91 -2.85 -9.70
CA ALA A 55 -7.95 -2.03 -10.43
C ALA A 55 -7.78 -2.55 -11.87
N TRP A 56 -7.55 -1.66 -12.83
CA TRP A 56 -7.39 -2.05 -14.24
C TRP A 56 -6.68 -0.94 -15.04
N ARG A 57 -6.14 -1.30 -16.20
CA ARG A 57 -5.51 -0.37 -17.15
C ARG A 57 -6.28 -0.38 -18.46
N ASP A 58 -6.83 0.76 -18.83
CA ASP A 58 -7.73 0.86 -19.98
C ASP A 58 -7.00 0.94 -21.33
N SER A 59 -7.77 0.98 -22.42
CA SER A 59 -7.26 1.05 -23.80
C SER A 59 -6.40 2.30 -24.07
N GLN A 60 -6.62 3.37 -23.31
CA GLN A 60 -5.88 4.64 -23.34
C GLN A 60 -4.71 4.69 -22.35
N ASN A 61 -4.34 3.55 -21.74
CA ASN A 61 -3.28 3.46 -20.73
C ASN A 61 -3.58 4.18 -19.41
N ARG A 62 -4.84 4.57 -19.17
CA ARG A 62 -5.28 5.18 -17.92
C ARG A 62 -5.51 4.10 -16.87
N LEU A 63 -5.24 4.44 -15.63
CA LEU A 63 -5.38 3.54 -14.48
C LEU A 63 -6.70 3.81 -13.76
N GLY A 64 -7.52 2.77 -13.60
CA GLY A 64 -8.75 2.81 -12.81
C GLY A 64 -8.58 2.07 -11.49
N LEU A 65 -9.16 2.62 -10.42
CA LEU A 65 -9.37 1.94 -9.14
C LEU A 65 -10.75 2.33 -8.61
N MET A 66 -11.65 1.36 -8.50
CA MET A 66 -13.03 1.60 -8.06
C MET A 66 -13.58 0.45 -7.22
N ASP A 67 -14.78 0.64 -6.67
CA ASP A 67 -15.51 -0.41 -5.96
C ASP A 67 -15.61 -1.68 -6.83
N GLU A 68 -15.40 -2.84 -6.20
CA GLU A 68 -15.42 -4.12 -6.90
C GLU A 68 -16.84 -4.47 -7.41
N PHE A 69 -17.90 -4.00 -6.75
CA PHE A 69 -19.25 -4.48 -7.00
C PHE A 69 -20.05 -3.54 -7.89
N CYS A 70 -20.61 -4.08 -8.98
CA CYS A 70 -21.43 -3.34 -9.92
C CYS A 70 -22.67 -2.73 -9.25
N ALA A 71 -22.95 -1.45 -9.52
CA ALA A 71 -24.07 -0.70 -8.93
C ALA A 71 -25.46 -1.29 -9.24
N HIS A 72 -25.56 -2.13 -10.27
CA HIS A 72 -26.84 -2.75 -10.65
C HIS A 72 -27.30 -3.83 -9.66
N ARG A 73 -26.53 -4.92 -9.51
CA ARG A 73 -26.91 -6.09 -8.68
C ARG A 73 -25.77 -6.61 -7.81
N GLY A 74 -24.72 -5.83 -7.62
CA GLY A 74 -23.61 -6.19 -6.74
C GLY A 74 -22.77 -7.37 -7.24
N VAL A 75 -22.76 -7.65 -8.54
CA VAL A 75 -21.83 -8.66 -9.11
C VAL A 75 -20.42 -8.09 -9.14
N SER A 76 -19.46 -8.90 -8.70
CA SER A 76 -18.03 -8.55 -8.73
C SER A 76 -17.56 -8.30 -10.16
N LEU A 77 -16.99 -7.12 -10.39
CA LEU A 77 -16.39 -6.69 -11.65
C LEU A 77 -15.04 -7.35 -11.94
N TRP A 78 -14.52 -8.16 -11.00
CA TRP A 78 -13.40 -9.08 -11.27
C TRP A 78 -13.68 -10.01 -12.46
N PHE A 79 -14.94 -10.43 -12.61
CA PHE A 79 -15.37 -11.24 -13.75
C PHE A 79 -15.70 -10.40 -14.99
N GLY A 80 -15.52 -9.09 -14.93
CA GLY A 80 -15.79 -8.16 -16.03
C GLY A 80 -14.73 -8.23 -17.12
N ARG A 81 -15.02 -7.58 -18.24
CA ARG A 81 -14.09 -7.44 -19.37
C ARG A 81 -13.64 -6.00 -19.48
N ASN A 82 -12.34 -5.83 -19.61
CA ASN A 82 -11.73 -4.53 -19.89
C ASN A 82 -11.76 -4.32 -21.41
N GLU A 83 -12.54 -3.36 -21.86
CA GLU A 83 -12.79 -3.11 -23.28
C GLU A 83 -13.16 -1.65 -23.54
N GLU A 84 -12.64 -1.07 -24.62
CA GLU A 84 -13.08 0.23 -25.15
C GLU A 84 -13.10 1.35 -24.10
N ASN A 85 -12.01 1.49 -23.35
CA ASN A 85 -11.86 2.47 -22.26
C ASN A 85 -12.84 2.26 -21.08
N GLY A 86 -13.36 1.05 -20.88
CA GLY A 86 -14.32 0.73 -19.83
C GLY A 86 -14.18 -0.68 -19.27
N LEU A 87 -14.51 -0.86 -18.00
CA LEU A 87 -14.70 -2.18 -17.40
C LEU A 87 -16.18 -2.57 -17.49
N ARG A 88 -16.49 -3.55 -18.34
CA ARG A 88 -17.84 -4.05 -18.56
C ARG A 88 -18.19 -5.18 -17.59
N CYS A 89 -19.29 -5.00 -16.87
CA CYS A 89 -19.86 -6.04 -16.01
C CYS A 89 -20.38 -7.21 -16.87
N SER A 90 -19.94 -8.43 -16.56
CA SER A 90 -20.35 -9.65 -17.29
C SER A 90 -21.79 -10.08 -17.04
N TYR A 91 -22.53 -9.41 -16.14
CA TYR A 91 -23.92 -9.77 -15.90
C TYR A 91 -24.89 -9.13 -16.90
N HIS A 92 -25.00 -7.79 -16.88
CA HIS A 92 -25.94 -7.04 -17.74
C HIS A 92 -25.23 -6.01 -18.63
N GLY A 93 -23.90 -6.11 -18.77
CA GLY A 93 -23.13 -5.28 -19.67
C GLY A 93 -22.95 -3.83 -19.25
N TRP A 94 -23.28 -3.44 -18.01
CA TRP A 94 -23.01 -2.08 -17.52
C TRP A 94 -21.52 -1.81 -17.57
N LYS A 95 -21.12 -0.72 -18.24
CA LYS A 95 -19.71 -0.35 -18.45
C LYS A 95 -19.37 0.89 -17.64
N TYR A 96 -18.21 0.88 -17.00
CA TYR A 96 -17.71 1.98 -16.19
C TYR A 96 -16.33 2.44 -16.68
N ASP A 97 -16.09 3.74 -16.72
CA ASP A 97 -14.76 4.27 -17.02
C ASP A 97 -13.83 4.24 -15.80
N VAL A 98 -12.58 4.69 -15.98
CA VAL A 98 -11.55 4.70 -14.91
C VAL A 98 -11.90 5.58 -13.71
N THR A 99 -12.91 6.46 -13.84
CA THR A 99 -13.43 7.31 -12.75
C THR A 99 -14.62 6.68 -12.04
N GLY A 100 -14.97 5.43 -12.38
CA GLY A 100 -16.14 4.74 -11.87
C GLY A 100 -17.47 5.26 -12.44
N GLN A 101 -17.43 6.20 -13.38
CA GLN A 101 -18.64 6.73 -14.02
C GLN A 101 -19.21 5.67 -14.95
N CYS A 102 -20.51 5.37 -14.81
CA CYS A 102 -21.18 4.52 -15.78
C CYS A 102 -21.24 5.25 -17.12
N VAL A 103 -20.77 4.60 -18.18
CA VAL A 103 -20.71 5.16 -19.53
C VAL A 103 -21.66 4.45 -20.51
N GLU A 104 -22.10 3.24 -20.17
CA GLU A 104 -22.96 2.46 -21.05
C GLU A 104 -23.85 1.50 -20.26
N ILE A 105 -25.14 1.48 -20.61
CA ILE A 105 -26.13 0.53 -20.14
C ILE A 105 -26.81 -0.05 -21.40
N PRO A 106 -26.40 -1.23 -21.88
CA PRO A 106 -26.87 -1.76 -23.17
C PRO A 106 -28.38 -1.97 -23.26
N SER A 107 -29.05 -2.24 -22.13
CA SER A 107 -30.50 -2.43 -22.08
C SER A 107 -31.28 -1.12 -22.19
N GLU A 108 -30.62 0.03 -22.06
CA GLU A 108 -31.21 1.37 -22.03
C GLU A 108 -30.44 2.33 -22.96
N PRO A 109 -30.27 2.00 -24.25
CA PRO A 109 -29.39 2.74 -25.16
C PRO A 109 -29.86 4.18 -25.39
N ASP A 110 -31.17 4.42 -25.31
CA ASP A 110 -31.79 5.73 -25.57
C ASP A 110 -31.94 6.58 -24.30
N ASN A 111 -31.37 6.15 -23.17
CA ASN A 111 -31.46 6.84 -21.89
C ASN A 111 -30.08 7.24 -21.32
N PRO A 112 -29.35 8.16 -21.98
CA PRO A 112 -28.02 8.58 -21.54
C PRO A 112 -28.03 9.24 -20.15
N LYS A 113 -29.18 9.77 -19.71
CA LYS A 113 -29.36 10.34 -18.37
C LYS A 113 -29.22 9.27 -17.28
N LEU A 114 -29.55 8.01 -17.55
CA LEU A 114 -29.40 6.93 -16.58
C LEU A 114 -27.93 6.72 -16.23
N CYS A 115 -27.05 6.58 -17.23
CA CYS A 115 -25.60 6.47 -17.03
C CYS A 115 -25.07 7.61 -16.15
N SER A 116 -25.42 8.87 -16.47
CA SER A 116 -24.92 10.05 -15.75
C SER A 116 -25.23 10.10 -14.25
N ARG A 117 -26.23 9.33 -13.79
CA ARG A 117 -26.63 9.24 -12.38
C ARG A 117 -25.98 8.10 -11.63
N ILE A 118 -25.28 7.21 -12.34
CA ILE A 118 -24.65 6.02 -11.77
C ILE A 118 -23.14 6.24 -11.77
N LYS A 119 -22.56 6.24 -10.58
CA LYS A 119 -21.12 6.31 -10.38
C LYS A 119 -20.72 5.39 -9.25
N LEU A 120 -19.76 4.50 -9.51
CA LEU A 120 -19.10 3.72 -8.48
C LEU A 120 -18.12 4.61 -7.73
N LYS A 121 -17.93 4.31 -6.45
CA LYS A 121 -16.85 4.91 -5.67
C LYS A 121 -15.52 4.59 -6.33
N SER A 122 -14.70 5.60 -6.59
CA SER A 122 -13.39 5.45 -7.22
C SER A 122 -12.33 6.28 -6.49
N TYR A 123 -11.09 5.90 -6.67
CA TYR A 123 -9.94 6.61 -6.13
C TYR A 123 -8.89 6.84 -7.22
N PRO A 124 -8.14 7.94 -7.19
CA PRO A 124 -7.01 8.12 -8.09
C PRO A 124 -6.01 6.98 -7.91
N LEU A 125 -5.44 6.52 -9.02
CA LEU A 125 -4.36 5.53 -9.06
C LEU A 125 -3.22 6.09 -9.93
N VAL A 126 -2.04 6.22 -9.36
CA VAL A 126 -0.86 6.81 -10.02
C VAL A 126 0.33 5.88 -9.92
N GLU A 127 1.16 5.85 -10.96
CA GLU A 127 2.35 5.02 -11.01
C GLU A 127 3.60 5.84 -10.66
N ARG A 128 4.34 5.41 -9.63
CA ARG A 128 5.64 5.97 -9.24
C ARG A 128 6.50 4.88 -8.63
N GLY A 129 7.76 4.79 -9.06
CA GLY A 129 8.69 3.83 -8.48
C GLY A 129 8.33 2.36 -8.72
N GLY A 130 7.62 2.02 -9.81
CA GLY A 130 7.13 0.64 -10.02
C GLY A 130 6.01 0.21 -9.06
N VAL A 131 5.43 1.16 -8.31
CA VAL A 131 4.28 0.97 -7.42
C VAL A 131 3.12 1.80 -7.93
N LEU A 132 1.91 1.24 -7.83
CA LEU A 132 0.66 1.97 -8.04
C LEU A 132 0.15 2.47 -6.69
N TRP A 133 0.06 3.79 -6.57
CA TRP A 133 -0.33 4.51 -5.36
C TRP A 133 -1.74 5.03 -5.48
N THR A 134 -2.50 4.96 -4.39
CA THR A 134 -3.85 5.52 -4.33
C THR A 134 -4.01 6.46 -3.15
N TYR A 135 -4.78 7.53 -3.37
CA TYR A 135 -5.21 8.44 -2.33
C TYR A 135 -6.70 8.25 -2.09
N MET A 136 -7.07 7.91 -0.86
CA MET A 136 -8.43 7.48 -0.50
C MET A 136 -9.19 8.49 0.36
N GLY A 137 -8.65 9.70 0.47
CA GLY A 137 -9.19 10.80 1.26
C GLY A 137 -9.98 11.80 0.42
N PRO A 138 -10.41 12.91 1.04
CA PRO A 138 -11.12 13.99 0.36
C PRO A 138 -10.27 14.62 -0.76
N PRO A 139 -10.80 14.74 -2.01
CA PRO A 139 -10.02 15.22 -3.16
C PRO A 139 -9.39 16.60 -2.98
N GLU A 140 -10.05 17.49 -2.24
CA GLU A 140 -9.58 18.85 -1.98
C GLU A 140 -8.40 18.92 -1.00
N GLN A 141 -8.06 17.80 -0.35
CA GLN A 141 -6.95 17.66 0.59
C GLN A 141 -5.87 16.69 0.08
N GLN A 142 -5.92 16.33 -1.21
CA GLN A 142 -4.96 15.43 -1.82
C GLN A 142 -3.54 16.05 -1.77
N PRO A 143 -2.55 15.38 -1.16
CA PRO A 143 -1.18 15.87 -1.13
C PRO A 143 -0.51 15.75 -2.52
N PRO A 144 0.66 16.41 -2.71
CA PRO A 144 1.52 16.15 -3.87
C PRO A 144 1.81 14.66 -4.06
N LEU A 145 2.24 14.29 -5.27
CA LEU A 145 2.58 12.90 -5.59
C LEU A 145 3.68 12.37 -4.64
N PRO A 146 3.72 11.05 -4.37
CA PRO A 146 4.75 10.47 -3.51
C PRO A 146 6.13 10.58 -4.18
N GLU A 147 7.05 11.29 -3.53
CA GLU A 147 8.42 11.56 -3.99
C GLU A 147 9.47 10.91 -3.07
N HIS A 148 9.20 9.71 -2.58
CA HIS A 148 10.21 8.95 -1.85
C HIS A 148 11.45 8.74 -2.74
N GLU A 149 12.66 8.96 -2.21
CA GLU A 149 13.90 8.94 -3.00
C GLU A 149 14.05 7.66 -3.85
N TRP A 150 13.71 6.50 -3.26
CA TRP A 150 13.76 5.20 -3.95
C TRP A 150 12.78 5.10 -5.14
N ALA A 151 11.70 5.89 -5.16
CA ALA A 151 10.74 5.92 -6.27
C ALA A 151 11.21 6.81 -7.42
N MET A 152 12.26 7.62 -7.21
CA MET A 152 12.78 8.60 -8.16
C MET A 152 14.08 8.16 -8.85
N VAL A 153 14.72 7.08 -8.37
CA VAL A 153 15.90 6.50 -9.03
C VAL A 153 15.52 5.76 -10.32
N PRO A 154 16.47 5.58 -11.27
CA PRO A 154 16.24 4.76 -12.47
C PRO A 154 15.77 3.34 -12.14
N ASP A 155 14.98 2.74 -13.03
CA ASP A 155 14.44 1.39 -12.84
C ASP A 155 15.53 0.34 -12.60
N SER A 156 16.70 0.48 -13.24
CA SER A 156 17.85 -0.41 -13.06
C SER A 156 18.43 -0.38 -11.63
N HIS A 157 18.13 0.65 -10.85
CA HIS A 157 18.63 0.84 -9.48
C HIS A 157 17.56 0.54 -8.43
N ARG A 158 16.42 -0.03 -8.86
CA ARG A 158 15.29 -0.30 -7.99
C ARG A 158 14.86 -1.76 -8.08
N PHE A 159 14.52 -2.32 -6.93
CA PHE A 159 13.82 -3.59 -6.82
C PHE A 159 12.57 -3.40 -5.97
N VAL A 160 11.41 -3.79 -6.50
CA VAL A 160 10.13 -3.68 -5.81
C VAL A 160 9.53 -5.06 -5.68
N SER A 161 9.09 -5.42 -4.48
CA SER A 161 8.39 -6.67 -4.22
C SER A 161 7.21 -6.42 -3.28
N LYS A 162 6.24 -7.32 -3.34
CA LYS A 162 5.05 -7.32 -2.49
C LYS A 162 4.94 -8.69 -1.82
N ARG A 163 4.63 -8.69 -0.52
CA ARG A 163 4.38 -9.91 0.25
C ARG A 163 3.09 -9.78 1.03
N TRP A 164 2.33 -10.86 1.08
CA TRP A 164 1.16 -10.97 1.96
C TRP A 164 1.59 -11.42 3.35
N GLN A 165 1.11 -10.74 4.39
CA GLN A 165 1.36 -11.10 5.78
C GLN A 165 0.02 -11.20 6.50
N GLU A 166 -0.28 -12.36 7.06
CA GLU A 166 -1.56 -12.68 7.71
C GLU A 166 -1.59 -12.22 9.17
N CYS A 167 -1.34 -10.93 9.39
CA CYS A 167 -1.39 -10.30 10.71
C CYS A 167 -1.96 -8.88 10.61
N ASN A 168 -2.21 -8.24 11.76
CA ASN A 168 -2.57 -6.83 11.74
C ASN A 168 -1.36 -6.01 11.24
N TYR A 169 -1.63 -4.93 10.48
CA TYR A 169 -0.58 -4.09 9.93
C TYR A 169 0.40 -3.62 11.03
N LEU A 170 -0.10 -3.27 12.22
CA LEU A 170 0.71 -2.77 13.32
C LEU A 170 1.75 -3.78 13.77
N GLN A 171 1.41 -5.07 13.79
CA GLN A 171 2.35 -6.14 14.17
C GLN A 171 3.50 -6.28 13.15
N ALA A 172 3.17 -6.22 11.85
CA ALA A 172 4.18 -6.27 10.80
C ALA A 172 5.09 -5.03 10.82
N MET A 173 4.50 -3.87 11.11
CA MET A 173 5.16 -2.58 11.20
C MET A 173 6.10 -2.50 12.42
N GLU A 174 5.62 -2.83 13.62
CA GLU A 174 6.43 -2.88 14.84
C GLU A 174 7.60 -3.86 14.73
N GLY A 175 7.36 -5.04 14.15
CA GLY A 175 8.43 -6.01 13.91
C GLY A 175 9.54 -5.46 13.00
N GLY A 176 9.23 -4.56 12.07
CA GLY A 176 10.21 -3.95 11.17
C GLY A 176 11.16 -2.96 11.86
N ILE A 177 10.71 -2.31 12.94
CA ILE A 177 11.50 -1.32 13.69
C ILE A 177 12.17 -1.88 14.95
N ASP A 178 11.74 -3.05 15.41
CA ASP A 178 12.34 -3.70 16.57
C ASP A 178 13.74 -4.23 16.25
N SER A 179 14.78 -3.53 16.69
CA SER A 179 16.15 -4.02 16.50
C SER A 179 16.50 -5.23 17.37
N SER A 180 15.73 -5.56 18.40
CA SER A 180 16.04 -6.66 19.33
C SER A 180 15.89 -8.03 18.66
N HIS A 181 14.86 -8.23 17.82
CA HIS A 181 14.63 -9.52 17.16
C HIS A 181 15.78 -9.94 16.23
N VAL A 182 16.57 -9.00 15.71
CA VAL A 182 17.68 -9.26 14.78
C VAL A 182 18.66 -10.27 15.37
N SER A 183 19.01 -10.13 16.64
CA SER A 183 19.99 -10.98 17.32
C SER A 183 19.51 -12.41 17.58
N PHE A 184 18.19 -12.64 17.48
CA PHE A 184 17.53 -13.92 17.78
C PHE A 184 16.96 -14.56 16.51
N LEU A 185 15.99 -13.92 15.87
CA LEU A 185 15.29 -14.42 14.68
C LEU A 185 16.24 -14.56 13.49
N HIS A 186 17.10 -13.56 13.28
CA HIS A 186 18.00 -13.53 12.13
C HIS A 186 19.39 -14.11 12.41
N ARG A 187 19.64 -14.66 13.61
CA ARG A 187 20.97 -15.14 14.05
C ARG A 187 21.66 -16.04 13.02
N HIS A 188 20.92 -17.01 12.47
CA HIS A 188 21.47 -17.92 11.46
C HIS A 188 21.46 -17.31 10.05
N THR A 189 20.40 -16.58 9.68
CA THR A 189 20.30 -16.00 8.34
C THR A 189 21.38 -14.94 8.10
N MET A 190 21.85 -14.24 9.13
CA MET A 190 22.96 -13.29 9.03
C MET A 190 24.30 -13.90 8.54
N SER A 191 24.48 -15.23 8.61
CA SER A 191 25.69 -15.90 8.12
C SER A 191 25.52 -16.58 6.75
N VAL A 192 24.28 -16.79 6.27
CA VAL A 192 23.99 -17.53 5.04
C VAL A 192 23.23 -16.72 3.99
N ASP A 193 22.45 -15.72 4.40
CA ASP A 193 21.67 -14.87 3.49
C ASP A 193 22.61 -13.91 2.74
N PRO A 194 22.65 -13.94 1.40
CA PRO A 194 23.50 -13.07 0.60
C PRO A 194 23.31 -11.57 0.86
N LEU A 195 22.13 -11.14 1.31
CA LEU A 195 21.85 -9.74 1.61
C LEU A 195 22.49 -9.26 2.92
N PHE A 196 22.76 -10.17 3.85
CA PHE A 196 23.23 -9.84 5.20
C PHE A 196 24.63 -10.37 5.51
N LYS A 197 25.08 -11.42 4.81
CA LYS A 197 26.35 -12.08 5.08
C LYS A 197 27.52 -11.10 4.91
N GLY A 198 28.38 -11.05 5.93
CA GLY A 198 29.59 -10.22 5.93
C GLY A 198 29.38 -8.75 6.31
N ALA A 199 28.15 -8.33 6.63
CA ALA A 199 27.91 -6.98 7.13
C ALA A 199 28.56 -6.79 8.51
N LYS A 200 29.40 -5.76 8.66
CA LYS A 200 30.08 -5.44 9.94
C LYS A 200 29.10 -5.27 11.11
N GLY A 201 27.91 -4.73 10.83
CA GLY A 201 26.83 -4.58 11.82
C GLY A 201 26.43 -5.88 12.52
N ASN A 202 26.64 -7.03 11.87
CA ASN A 202 26.28 -8.35 12.41
C ASN A 202 27.06 -8.70 13.67
N GLU A 203 28.33 -8.28 13.76
CA GLU A 203 29.16 -8.52 14.93
C GLU A 203 28.58 -7.85 16.17
N TYR A 204 28.16 -6.59 16.05
CA TYR A 204 27.57 -5.84 17.15
C TYR A 204 26.22 -6.44 17.57
N ASN A 205 25.38 -6.82 16.60
CA ASN A 205 24.11 -7.49 16.86
C ASN A 205 24.27 -8.81 17.62
N LEU A 206 25.34 -9.57 17.39
CA LEU A 206 25.57 -10.86 18.03
C LEU A 206 26.30 -10.77 19.38
N LYS A 207 27.17 -9.76 19.56
CA LYS A 207 27.91 -9.53 20.82
C LYS A 207 27.04 -8.84 21.88
N ASP A 208 26.11 -7.98 21.47
CA ASP A 208 25.21 -7.26 22.36
C ASP A 208 23.75 -7.55 22.01
N LEU A 209 23.14 -8.44 22.80
CA LEU A 209 21.75 -8.87 22.62
C LEU A 209 20.72 -7.89 23.21
N ARG A 210 21.17 -6.78 23.82
CA ARG A 210 20.31 -5.84 24.55
C ARG A 210 20.45 -4.43 23.97
N PRO A 211 19.85 -4.15 22.79
CA PRO A 211 19.88 -2.81 22.24
C PRO A 211 19.24 -1.80 23.20
N HIS A 212 19.83 -0.61 23.28
CA HIS A 212 19.21 0.55 23.90
C HIS A 212 18.51 1.37 22.82
N PHE A 213 17.21 1.61 22.99
CA PHE A 213 16.42 2.38 22.03
C PHE A 213 16.34 3.84 22.45
N GLU A 214 16.55 4.72 21.48
CA GLU A 214 16.29 6.15 21.57
C GLU A 214 15.36 6.53 20.43
N VAL A 215 14.26 7.23 20.76
CA VAL A 215 13.25 7.63 19.77
C VAL A 215 13.17 9.15 19.77
N VAL A 216 13.34 9.73 18.60
CA VAL A 216 13.33 11.19 18.40
C VAL A 216 12.25 11.53 17.38
N GLU A 217 11.43 12.51 17.70
CA GLU A 217 10.44 13.04 16.75
C GLU A 217 11.13 13.78 15.60
N SER A 218 10.52 13.72 14.42
CA SER A 218 10.97 14.43 13.23
C SER A 218 9.76 14.97 12.48
N PRO A 219 9.93 15.98 11.60
CA PRO A 219 8.83 16.47 10.78
C PRO A 219 8.15 15.39 9.91
N GLY A 220 8.87 14.32 9.57
CA GLY A 220 8.39 13.22 8.73
C GLY A 220 7.96 11.95 9.47
N GLY A 221 7.86 11.98 10.81
CA GLY A 221 7.56 10.81 11.64
C GLY A 221 8.57 10.65 12.78
N LEU A 222 9.15 9.46 12.95
CA LEU A 222 10.09 9.17 14.03
C LEU A 222 11.45 8.71 13.51
N TYR A 223 12.52 9.09 14.20
CA TYR A 223 13.81 8.40 14.12
C TYR A 223 13.94 7.44 15.29
N ILE A 224 14.15 6.17 14.97
CA ILE A 224 14.32 5.11 15.95
C ILE A 224 15.79 4.67 15.90
N GLY A 225 16.55 5.11 16.90
CA GLY A 225 17.93 4.71 17.11
C GLY A 225 18.01 3.47 17.98
N ALA A 226 18.69 2.43 17.49
CA ALA A 226 19.07 1.26 18.28
C ALA A 226 20.58 1.26 18.48
N ARG A 227 21.00 1.42 19.73
CA ARG A 227 22.39 1.47 20.16
C ARG A 227 22.86 0.14 20.72
N ARG A 228 24.08 -0.27 20.36
CA ARG A 228 24.80 -1.40 20.94
C ARG A 228 26.24 -1.03 21.29
N ASN A 229 26.84 -1.76 22.22
CA ASN A 229 28.26 -1.60 22.55
C ASN A 229 29.14 -2.08 21.38
N ALA A 230 30.07 -1.24 20.95
CA ALA A 230 31.00 -1.53 19.85
C ALA A 230 32.47 -1.65 20.30
N GLY A 231 32.76 -1.34 21.57
CA GLY A 231 34.10 -1.31 22.13
C GLY A 231 34.10 -0.53 23.44
N GLU A 232 35.28 -0.23 23.98
CA GLU A 232 35.41 0.62 25.16
C GLU A 232 35.05 2.07 24.79
N GLY A 233 33.96 2.59 25.35
CA GLY A 233 33.48 3.95 25.09
C GLY A 233 32.85 4.17 23.70
N GLU A 234 32.78 3.15 22.86
CA GLU A 234 32.25 3.25 21.49
C GLU A 234 30.90 2.55 21.33
N TYR A 235 30.02 3.14 20.52
CA TYR A 235 28.68 2.63 20.25
C TYR A 235 28.40 2.47 18.77
N TYR A 236 27.76 1.36 18.43
CA TYR A 236 27.16 1.14 17.11
C TYR A 236 25.70 1.60 17.15
N TRP A 237 25.35 2.51 16.24
CA TRP A 237 24.00 3.02 16.07
C TRP A 237 23.40 2.54 14.76
N ARG A 238 22.21 1.97 14.83
CA ARG A 238 21.34 1.76 13.68
C ARG A 238 20.17 2.72 13.80
N ILE A 239 20.00 3.60 12.82
CA ILE A 239 18.92 4.58 12.78
C ILE A 239 17.93 4.15 11.71
N THR A 240 16.69 3.92 12.11
CA THR A 240 15.57 3.62 11.22
C THR A 240 14.65 4.83 11.16
N GLN A 241 14.37 5.32 9.95
CA GLN A 241 13.36 6.34 9.73
C GLN A 241 11.99 5.65 9.66
N TRP A 242 11.10 6.01 10.58
CA TRP A 242 9.74 5.54 10.61
C TRP A 242 8.83 6.59 10.00
N ILE A 243 8.51 6.40 8.73
CA ILE A 243 7.63 7.27 7.95
C ILE A 243 6.30 6.53 7.85
N MET A 244 5.41 6.83 8.78
CA MET A 244 4.05 6.34 8.82
C MET A 244 3.14 7.55 8.99
N PRO A 245 1.99 7.60 8.29
CA PRO A 245 0.99 8.62 8.51
C PRO A 245 0.45 8.66 9.94
#